data_AF-A0A7D6H0Z2-F1
#
_entry.id   AF-A0A7D6H0Z2-F1
#
_cell.length_a   1.000
_cell.length_b   1.000
_cell.length_c   1.000
_cell.angle_alpha   90.00
_cell.angle_beta   90.00
_cell.angle_gamma   90.00
#
_symmetry.space_group_name_H-M   'P 1'
#
loop_
_entity.id
_entity.type
_entity.pdbx_description
1 polymer ?
#
loop_
_entity_poly.entity_id
_entity_poly.type
_entity_poly.pdbx_seq_one_letter_code
_entity_poly.pdbx_strand_id
1 'polypeptide(L)' 'MTLAGVVAQLRAHPVATVLELGSVLVCCLLFAGTFVLLSSGAPIGRGDPWLALIGVGVAFVLFWTVLVPLYERTL' A
#
# COMPACT_ATOMS: atom_id res chain seq x y z
N MET A 1 7.98 -19.05 3.00
CA MET A 1 6.53 -19.31 2.91
C MET A 1 6.22 -19.70 1.47
N THR A 2 5.61 -20.87 1.24
CA THR A 2 5.33 -21.34 -0.13
C THR A 2 4.04 -20.72 -0.66
N LEU A 3 3.87 -20.65 -1.98
CA LEU A 3 2.64 -20.16 -2.63
C LEU A 3 1.39 -20.90 -2.10
N ALA A 4 1.54 -22.20 -1.82
CA ALA A 4 0.51 -23.04 -1.21
C ALA A 4 0.10 -22.57 0.19
N GLY A 5 1.05 -22.05 0.99
CA GLY A 5 0.77 -21.49 2.32
C GLY A 5 -0.04 -20.20 2.26
N VAL A 6 0.25 -19.32 1.29
CA VAL A 6 -0.53 -18.08 1.06
C VAL A 6 -1.96 -18.40 0.67
N VAL A 7 -2.16 -19.40 -0.21
CA VAL A 7 -3.51 -19.85 -0.64
C VAL A 7 -4.28 -20.52 0.50
N ALA A 8 -3.61 -21.25 1.39
CA ALA A 8 -4.23 -21.80 2.59
C ALA A 8 -4.69 -20.70 3.55
N GLN A 9 -3.86 -19.67 3.75
CA GLN A 9 -4.18 -18.54 4.63
C GLN A 9 -5.29 -17.65 4.04
N LEU A 10 -5.30 -17.45 2.72
CA LEU A 10 -6.41 -16.80 2.00
C LEU A 10 -7.75 -17.52 2.22
N ARG A 11 -7.76 -18.85 2.28
CA ARG A 11 -8.99 -19.61 2.55
C ARG A 11 -9.46 -19.51 3.99
N ALA A 12 -8.53 -19.43 4.94
CA ALA A 12 -8.84 -19.34 6.37
C ALA A 12 -9.23 -17.91 6.79
N HIS A 13 -8.53 -16.91 6.28
CA HIS A 13 -8.70 -15.49 6.63
C HIS A 13 -8.58 -14.62 5.36
N PRO A 14 -9.59 -14.65 4.47
CA PRO A 14 -9.51 -14.01 3.15
C PRO A 14 -9.27 -12.51 3.25
N VAL A 15 -9.98 -11.82 4.15
CA VAL A 15 -9.86 -10.37 4.32
C VAL A 15 -8.47 -9.99 4.83
N ALA A 16 -8.02 -10.61 5.94
CA ALA A 16 -6.70 -10.33 6.51
C ALA A 16 -5.57 -10.59 5.52
N THR A 17 -5.62 -11.71 4.79
CA THR A 17 -4.55 -12.06 3.86
C THR A 17 -4.51 -11.12 2.64
N VAL A 18 -5.67 -10.67 2.15
CA VAL A 18 -5.74 -9.66 1.07
C VAL A 18 -5.21 -8.31 1.54
N LEU A 19 -5.51 -7.91 2.78
CA LEU A 19 -5.01 -6.65 3.35
C LEU A 19 -3.49 -6.64 3.51
N GLU A 20 -2.92 -7.75 3.99
CA GLU A 20 -1.47 -7.90 4.12
C GLU A 20 -0.76 -7.90 2.75
N LEU A 21 -1.24 -8.70 1.80
CA LEU A 21 -0.67 -8.74 0.45
C LEU A 21 -0.83 -7.40 -0.28
N GLY A 22 -1.99 -6.75 -0.15
CA GLY A 22 -2.24 -5.44 -0.69
C GLY A 22 -1.30 -4.39 -0.10
N SER A 23 -1.04 -4.46 1.20
CA SER A 23 -0.11 -3.57 1.89
C SER A 23 1.33 -3.74 1.38
N VAL A 24 1.78 -4.98 1.23
CA VAL A 24 3.10 -5.27 0.63
C VAL A 24 3.18 -4.69 -0.80
N LEU A 25 2.14 -4.89 -1.60
CA LEU A 25 2.10 -4.40 -2.98
C LEU A 25 2.14 -2.86 -3.04
N VAL A 26 1.37 -2.18 -2.20
CA VAL A 26 1.40 -0.70 -2.11
C VAL A 26 2.78 -0.21 -1.68
N CYS A 27 3.41 -0.84 -0.69
CA CYS A 27 4.77 -0.51 -0.28
C CYS A 27 5.78 -0.70 -1.41
N CYS A 28 5.69 -1.81 -2.16
CA CYS A 28 6.55 -2.05 -3.33
C CYS A 28 6.35 -0.97 -4.41
N LEU A 29 5.10 -0.59 -4.70
CA LEU A 29 4.79 0.45 -5.68
C LEU A 29 5.30 1.82 -5.24
N LEU A 30 5.13 2.20 -3.97
CA LEU A 30 5.66 3.46 -3.43
C LEU A 30 7.19 3.49 -3.50
N PHE A 31 7.85 2.38 -3.15
CA PHE A 31 9.31 2.28 -3.23
C PHE A 31 9.81 2.38 -4.67
N ALA A 32 9.29 1.54 -5.56
CA ALA A 32 9.67 1.54 -6.97
C ALA A 32 9.34 2.88 -7.64
N GLY A 33 8.15 3.43 -7.38
CA GLY A 33 7.73 4.74 -7.86
C GLY A 33 8.67 5.86 -7.42
N THR A 34 9.14 5.82 -6.16
CA THR A 34 10.11 6.80 -5.65
C THR A 34 11.43 6.69 -6.41
N PHE A 35 11.95 5.48 -6.62
CA PHE A 35 13.19 5.27 -7.39
C PHE A 35 13.07 5.76 -8.84
N VAL A 36 11.94 5.48 -9.50
CA VAL A 36 11.67 5.95 -10.86
C VAL A 36 11.56 7.48 -10.92
N LEU A 37 10.89 8.08 -9.95
CA LEU A 37 10.78 9.54 -9.85
C LEU A 37 12.14 10.20 -9.61
N LEU A 38 12.95 9.63 -8.72
CA LEU A 38 14.31 10.11 -8.47
C LEU A 38 15.22 9.97 -9.70
N SER A 39 15.12 8.88 -10.45
CA SER A 39 15.91 8.68 -11.67
C SER A 39 15.49 9.58 -12.82
N SER A 40 14.23 10.05 -12.82
CA SER A 40 13.71 11.00 -13.82
C SER A 40 14.19 12.45 -13.63
N GLY A 41 14.90 12.75 -12.54
CA GLY A 41 15.43 14.07 -12.23
C GLY A 41 14.53 14.89 -11.29
N ALA A 42 14.93 16.15 -11.04
CA ALA A 42 14.20 17.03 -10.14
C ALA A 42 12.77 17.31 -10.66
N PRO A 43 11.77 17.44 -9.77
CA PRO A 43 10.42 17.78 -10.18
C PRO A 43 10.40 19.10 -10.97
N ILE A 44 9.89 19.03 -12.21
CA ILE A 44 9.72 20.20 -13.08
C ILE A 44 8.23 20.60 -13.04
N GLY A 45 7.93 21.89 -12.87
CA GLY A 45 6.55 22.39 -12.79
C GLY A 45 5.85 22.06 -11.47
N ARG A 46 4.58 21.62 -11.52
CA ARG A 46 3.74 21.37 -10.33
C ARG A 46 4.16 20.12 -9.54
N GLY A 47 4.95 19.23 -10.13
CA GLY A 47 5.38 17.99 -9.46
C GLY A 47 4.23 16.99 -9.25
N ASP A 48 3.22 16.99 -10.12
CA ASP A 48 2.04 16.13 -10.01
C ASP A 48 2.35 14.63 -9.74
N PRO A 49 3.36 13.99 -10.36
CA PRO A 49 3.65 12.59 -10.05
C PRO A 49 4.25 12.39 -8.64
N TRP A 50 4.96 13.38 -8.10
CA TRP A 50 5.38 13.37 -6.69
C TRP A 50 4.19 13.53 -5.76
N LEU A 51 3.25 14.43 -6.08
CA LEU A 51 2.02 14.61 -5.30
C LEU A 51 1.15 13.35 -5.32
N ALA A 52 1.06 12.65 -6.45
CA ALA A 52 0.35 11.38 -6.54
C ALA A 52 0.98 10.32 -5.63
N LEU A 53 2.32 10.19 -5.66
CA LEU A 53 3.03 9.23 -4.81
C LEU A 53 2.83 9.53 -3.32
N ILE A 54 2.95 10.80 -2.92
CA ILE A 54 2.69 11.25 -1.55
C ILE A 54 1.23 10.99 -1.18
N GLY A 55 0.28 11.31 -2.05
CA GLY A 55 -1.15 11.10 -1.83
C GLY A 55 -1.50 9.63 -1.59
N VAL A 56 -0.92 8.72 -2.38
CA VAL A 56 -1.06 7.27 -2.16
C VAL A 56 -0.48 6.86 -0.80
N GLY A 57 0.71 7.35 -0.45
CA GLY A 57 1.32 7.09 0.86
C GLY A 57 0.46 7.57 2.02
N VAL A 58 -0.07 8.79 1.94
CA VAL A 58 -0.97 9.34 2.96
C VAL A 58 -2.25 8.53 3.09
N ALA A 59 -2.89 8.19 1.96
CA ALA A 59 -4.10 7.38 1.96
C ALA A 59 -3.85 5.99 2.60
N PHE A 60 -2.71 5.39 2.30
CA PHE A 60 -2.31 4.11 2.88
C PHE A 60 -2.07 4.20 4.40
N VAL A 61 -1.45 5.27 4.88
CA VAL A 61 -1.30 5.52 6.33
C VAL A 61 -2.67 5.72 6.98
N LEU A 62 -3.57 6.53 6.40
CA LEU A 62 -4.91 6.74 6.93
C LEU A 62 -5.74 5.46 6.98
N PHE A 63 -5.59 4.59 5.97
CA PHE A 63 -6.22 3.28 5.94
C PHE A 63 -5.86 2.47 7.19
N TRP A 64 -4.58 2.35 7.52
CA TRP A 64 -4.13 1.55 8.68
C TRP A 64 -4.33 2.25 10.03
N THR A 65 -4.19 3.57 10.09
CA THR A 65 -4.23 4.31 11.35
C THR A 65 -5.63 4.73 11.78
N VAL A 66 -6.55 4.88 10.81
CA VAL A 66 -7.92 5.36 11.07
C VAL A 66 -8.92 4.30 10.66
N LEU A 67 -8.89 3.85 9.40
CA LEU A 67 -9.98 3.03 8.86
C LEU A 67 -10.02 1.62 9.46
N VAL A 68 -8.88 0.93 9.55
CA VAL A 68 -8.79 -0.41 10.15
C VAL A 68 -9.22 -0.38 11.64
N PRO A 69 -8.68 0.51 12.49
CA PRO A 69 -9.13 0.64 13.87
C PRO A 69 -10.61 1.01 14.01
N LEU A 70 -11.16 1.78 13.08
CA LEU A 70 -12.58 2.11 13.10
C LEU A 70 -13.42 0.87 12.77
N TYR A 71 -13.07 0.14 11.71
CA TYR A 71 -13.74 -1.09 11.30
C TYR A 71 -13.79 -2.11 12.45
N GLU A 72 -12.63 -2.39 13.07
CA GLU A 72 -12.51 -3.31 14.22
C GLU A 72 -13.31 -2.88 15.45
N ARG A 73 -13.60 -1.59 15.61
CA ARG A 73 -14.43 -1.09 16.73
C ARG A 73 -15.92 -1.12 16.43
N THR A 74 -16.31 -1.08 15.16
CA THR A 74 -17.71 -0.96 14.73
C THR A 74 -18.38 -2.29 14.38
N LEU A 75 -17.60 -3.34 14.09
CA LEU A 75 -18.05 -4.68 13.72
C LEU A 75 -17.39 -5.73 14.61
#